data_AF-A0A6N4QI65-F1
#
_entry.id   AF-A0A6N4QI65-F1
#
_cell.length_a   1.000
_cell.length_b   1.000
_cell.length_c   1.000
_cell.angle_alpha   90.00
_cell.angle_beta   90.00
_cell.angle_gamma   90.00
#
_symmetry.space_group_name_H-M   'P 1'
#
loop_
_entity.id
_entity.type
_entity.pdbx_description
1 polymer ?
#
loop_
_entity_poly.entity_id
_entity_poly.type
_entity_poly.pdbx_seq_one_letter_code
_entity_poly.pdbx_strand_id
1 'polypeptide(L)'
;MGFMFDVKKMADFAQAEIEKFSREHQGEIFYAFAIEDSRLCLNSVGHFEKALREFATQSPRYYDSPEKIRTLRNDPNGWAYHGFACFRALNRGFEAPFDETLYNEHAKLESKDQETSQYRLAMNEVLRILKERNVFDSLPTTKDFKIEKSEFDSKTLAHR
;
A
#
# COMPACT_ATOMS: atom_id res chain seq x y z
N MET A 1 -14.79 24.36 -7.16
CA MET A 1 -14.10 24.07 -5.89
C MET A 1 -13.88 22.57 -5.90
N GLY A 2 -12.64 22.11 -6.04
CA GLY A 2 -12.35 20.67 -5.96
C GLY A 2 -12.77 20.16 -4.58
N PHE A 3 -13.25 18.91 -4.49
CA PHE A 3 -13.44 18.32 -3.18
C PHE A 3 -12.05 18.10 -2.55
N MET A 4 -11.99 17.87 -1.25
CA MET A 4 -10.73 17.63 -0.54
C MET A 4 -10.84 16.28 0.13
N PHE A 5 -9.77 15.51 0.18
CA PHE A 5 -9.75 14.22 0.87
C PHE A 5 -10.24 14.35 2.32
N ASP A 6 -11.22 13.54 2.72
CA ASP A 6 -11.64 13.43 4.12
C ASP A 6 -10.75 12.40 4.82
N VAL A 7 -9.57 12.86 5.20
CA VAL A 7 -8.51 12.03 5.78
C VAL A 7 -8.97 11.33 7.06
N LYS A 8 -9.86 11.94 7.85
CA LYS A 8 -10.38 11.29 9.07
C LYS A 8 -11.26 10.09 8.70
N LYS A 9 -12.24 10.27 7.81
CA LYS A 9 -13.08 9.16 7.35
C LYS A 9 -12.25 8.05 6.68
N MET A 10 -11.24 8.42 5.91
CA MET A 10 -10.32 7.46 5.28
C MET A 10 -9.51 6.69 6.32
N ALA A 11 -8.97 7.35 7.34
CA ALA A 11 -8.23 6.68 8.41
C ALA A 11 -9.13 5.77 9.26
N ASP A 12 -10.35 6.20 9.58
CA ASP A 12 -11.34 5.39 10.29
C ASP A 12 -11.70 4.12 9.50
N PHE A 13 -11.90 4.26 8.19
CA PHE A 13 -12.12 3.13 7.28
C PHE A 13 -10.93 2.18 7.23
N ALA A 14 -9.72 2.71 7.01
CA ALA A 14 -8.52 1.88 6.94
C ALA A 14 -8.28 1.13 8.24
N GLN A 15 -8.52 1.76 9.40
CA GLN A 15 -8.46 1.10 10.68
C GLN A 15 -9.45 -0.07 10.77
N ALA A 16 -10.72 0.17 10.46
CA ALA A 16 -11.75 -0.86 10.53
C ALA A 16 -11.42 -2.06 9.62
N GLU A 17 -10.94 -1.80 8.40
CA GLU A 17 -10.55 -2.84 7.45
C GLU A 17 -9.28 -3.59 7.90
N ILE A 18 -8.27 -2.91 8.46
CA ILE A 18 -7.07 -3.57 9.01
C ILE A 18 -7.42 -4.44 10.20
N GLU A 19 -8.24 -3.96 11.13
CA GLU A 19 -8.67 -4.73 12.30
C GLU A 19 -9.49 -5.96 11.88
N LYS A 20 -10.36 -5.81 10.88
CA LYS A 20 -11.11 -6.93 10.31
C LYS A 20 -10.18 -7.94 9.65
N PHE A 21 -9.27 -7.46 8.80
CA PHE A 21 -8.28 -8.27 8.13
C PHE A 21 -7.41 -9.05 9.13
N SER A 22 -6.97 -8.41 10.22
CA SER A 22 -6.21 -9.10 11.28
C SER A 22 -6.96 -10.31 11.86
N ARG A 23 -8.27 -10.17 12.13
CA ARG A 23 -9.09 -11.27 12.65
C ARG A 23 -9.24 -12.42 11.66
N GLU A 24 -9.28 -12.13 10.38
CA GLU A 24 -9.41 -13.14 9.31
C GLU A 24 -8.08 -13.86 9.03
N HIS A 25 -6.95 -13.22 9.33
CA HIS A 25 -5.60 -13.67 8.97
C HIS A 25 -4.64 -13.88 10.16
N GLN A 26 -5.15 -14.32 11.33
CA GLN A 26 -4.36 -14.50 12.55
C GLN A 26 -3.20 -15.52 12.44
N GLY A 27 -3.26 -16.43 11.46
CA GLY A 27 -2.22 -17.43 11.20
C GLY A 27 -1.07 -16.95 10.32
N GLU A 28 -1.10 -15.70 9.87
CA GLU A 28 -0.09 -15.11 8.98
C GLU A 28 0.75 -14.07 9.71
N ILE A 29 2.01 -13.91 9.26
CA ILE A 29 2.92 -12.89 9.76
C ILE A 29 3.17 -11.89 8.63
N PHE A 30 2.82 -10.63 8.86
CA PHE A 30 2.91 -9.55 7.90
C PHE A 30 4.22 -8.79 8.03
N TYR A 31 4.82 -8.39 6.89
CA TYR A 31 6.08 -7.65 6.88
C TYR A 31 5.98 -6.26 6.25
N ALA A 32 4.91 -5.97 5.51
CA ALA A 32 4.73 -4.66 4.90
C ALA A 32 3.26 -4.30 4.71
N PHE A 33 2.96 -3.01 4.87
CA PHE A 33 1.73 -2.32 4.50
C PHE A 33 2.02 -1.14 3.59
N ALA A 34 1.14 -0.89 2.62
CA ALA A 34 1.20 0.29 1.76
C ALA A 34 -0.20 0.78 1.39
N ILE A 35 -0.29 2.08 1.04
CA ILE A 35 -1.42 2.64 0.30
C ILE A 35 -0.95 2.83 -1.14
N GLU A 36 -1.53 2.06 -2.07
CA GLU A 36 -1.26 2.11 -3.51
C GLU A 36 -2.48 2.66 -4.25
N ASP A 37 -2.35 3.83 -4.89
CA ASP A 37 -3.44 4.62 -5.50
C ASP A 37 -4.62 4.96 -4.56
N SER A 38 -5.48 3.98 -4.29
CA SER A 38 -6.61 4.09 -3.38
C SER A 38 -6.78 2.83 -2.54
N ARG A 39 -5.87 1.87 -2.72
CA ARG A 39 -5.94 0.50 -2.24
C ARG A 39 -5.06 0.36 -1.02
N LEU A 40 -5.58 -0.33 -0.02
CA LEU A 40 -4.79 -0.79 1.10
C LEU A 40 -4.16 -2.12 0.70
N CYS A 41 -2.86 -2.23 0.91
CA CYS A 41 -2.06 -3.36 0.47
C CYS A 41 -1.29 -3.93 1.66
N LEU A 42 -1.27 -5.26 1.79
CA LEU A 42 -0.49 -5.99 2.77
C LEU A 42 0.24 -7.15 2.10
N ASN A 43 1.34 -7.58 2.70
CA ASN A 43 1.94 -8.86 2.35
C ASN A 43 2.46 -9.61 3.56
N SER A 44 2.32 -10.94 3.51
CA SER A 44 2.81 -11.85 4.53
C SER A 44 4.10 -12.53 4.09
N VAL A 45 4.89 -12.97 5.08
CA VAL A 45 6.17 -13.68 4.85
C VAL A 45 5.93 -14.92 4.00
N GLY A 46 4.89 -15.70 4.32
CA GLY A 46 4.56 -16.93 3.60
C GLY A 46 4.19 -16.69 2.13
N HIS A 47 3.41 -15.64 1.85
CA HIS A 47 3.07 -15.29 0.46
C HIS A 47 4.28 -14.81 -0.33
N PHE A 48 5.16 -14.00 0.29
CA PHE A 48 6.40 -13.58 -0.36
C PHE A 48 7.32 -14.77 -0.68
N GLU A 49 7.52 -15.70 0.27
CA GLU A 49 8.35 -16.89 0.04
C GLU A 49 7.78 -17.77 -1.08
N LYS A 50 6.46 -17.93 -1.12
CA LYS A 50 5.77 -18.66 -2.18
C LYS A 50 5.97 -17.99 -3.53
N ALA A 51 5.72 -16.69 -3.63
CA ALA A 51 5.91 -15.92 -4.86
C ALA A 51 7.37 -15.98 -5.33
N LEU A 52 8.33 -15.77 -4.43
CA LEU A 52 9.75 -15.86 -4.75
C LEU A 52 10.13 -17.25 -5.30
N ARG A 53 9.60 -18.34 -4.73
CA ARG A 53 9.85 -19.70 -5.22
C ARG A 53 9.27 -19.92 -6.63
N GLU A 54 8.04 -19.46 -6.87
CA GLU A 54 7.38 -19.58 -8.17
C GLU A 54 8.15 -18.80 -9.24
N PHE A 55 8.51 -17.55 -8.95
CA PHE A 55 9.28 -16.72 -9.85
C PHE A 55 10.71 -17.21 -10.08
N ALA A 56 11.40 -17.69 -9.05
CA ALA A 56 12.72 -18.30 -9.18
C ALA A 56 12.69 -19.58 -10.03
N THR A 57 11.57 -20.31 -10.02
CA THR A 57 11.40 -21.49 -10.89
C THR A 57 11.21 -21.07 -12.36
N GLN A 58 10.45 -20.01 -12.61
CA GLN A 58 10.16 -19.52 -13.97
C GLN A 58 11.34 -18.71 -14.56
N SER A 59 12.12 -18.04 -13.72
CA SER A 59 13.23 -17.18 -14.14
C SER A 59 14.41 -17.29 -13.17
N PRO A 60 15.16 -18.40 -13.19
CA PRO A 60 16.20 -18.70 -12.19
C PRO A 60 17.33 -17.66 -12.15
N ARG A 61 17.65 -17.04 -13.29
CA ARG A 61 18.71 -16.01 -13.40
C ARG A 61 18.26 -14.60 -12.99
N TYR A 62 16.96 -14.40 -12.75
CA TYR A 62 16.43 -13.08 -12.39
C TYR A 62 16.24 -12.92 -10.88
N TYR A 63 16.23 -13.98 -10.08
CA TYR A 63 16.11 -13.86 -8.62
C TYR A 63 17.36 -14.39 -7.90
N ASP A 64 18.50 -14.25 -8.56
CA ASP A 64 19.81 -14.71 -8.09
C ASP A 64 20.54 -13.68 -7.21
N SER A 65 20.06 -12.43 -7.17
CA SER A 65 20.67 -11.35 -6.38
C SER A 65 19.75 -10.83 -5.26
N PRO A 66 20.32 -10.47 -4.10
CA PRO A 66 19.56 -9.88 -2.99
C PRO A 66 18.80 -8.61 -3.39
N GLU A 67 19.31 -7.84 -4.35
CA GLU A 67 18.68 -6.61 -4.83
C GLU A 67 17.36 -6.91 -5.54
N LYS A 68 17.35 -7.87 -6.47
CA LYS A 68 16.13 -8.24 -7.20
C LYS A 68 15.07 -8.88 -6.28
N ILE A 69 15.52 -9.67 -5.30
CA ILE A 69 14.64 -10.21 -4.25
C ILE A 69 14.03 -9.07 -3.40
N ARG A 70 14.83 -8.05 -3.07
CA ARG A 70 14.34 -6.86 -2.36
C ARG A 70 13.34 -6.07 -3.21
N THR A 71 13.57 -5.92 -4.51
CA THR A 71 12.63 -5.26 -5.42
C THR A 71 11.28 -5.96 -5.40
N LEU A 72 11.26 -7.29 -5.55
CA LEU A 72 10.02 -8.08 -5.44
C LEU A 72 9.35 -7.93 -4.08
N ARG A 73 10.15 -7.93 -2.99
CA ARG A 73 9.62 -7.83 -1.63
C ARG A 73 8.89 -6.50 -1.38
N ASN A 74 9.38 -5.41 -1.98
CA ASN A 74 8.85 -4.06 -1.77
C ASN A 74 7.96 -3.56 -2.92
N ASP A 75 7.47 -4.43 -3.82
CA ASP A 75 6.51 -4.05 -4.86
C ASP A 75 5.06 -4.33 -4.43
N PRO A 76 4.26 -3.31 -4.03
CA PRO A 76 2.89 -3.53 -3.60
C PRO A 76 1.98 -4.13 -4.68
N ASN A 77 2.31 -3.94 -5.98
CA ASN A 77 1.53 -4.52 -7.07
C ASN A 77 1.66 -6.05 -7.12
N GLY A 78 2.78 -6.59 -6.63
CA GLY A 78 3.05 -8.02 -6.56
C GLY A 78 2.62 -8.68 -5.24
N TRP A 79 2.04 -7.92 -4.30
CA TRP A 79 1.66 -8.45 -2.99
C TRP A 79 0.36 -9.25 -3.04
N ALA A 80 0.27 -10.28 -2.19
CA ALA A 80 -0.88 -11.18 -2.18
C ALA A 80 -2.19 -10.49 -1.80
N TYR A 81 -2.13 -9.48 -0.92
CA TYR A 81 -3.27 -8.70 -0.47
C TYR A 81 -3.24 -7.29 -1.05
N HIS A 82 -2.88 -7.16 -2.33
CA HIS A 82 -2.98 -5.90 -3.06
C HIS A 82 -4.46 -5.50 -3.23
N GLY A 83 -4.86 -4.43 -2.55
CA GLY A 83 -6.24 -3.95 -2.57
C GLY A 83 -7.23 -4.81 -1.80
N PHE A 84 -6.84 -5.34 -0.65
CA PHE A 84 -7.79 -6.00 0.27
C PHE A 84 -8.93 -5.05 0.70
N ALA A 85 -8.65 -3.74 0.68
CA ALA A 85 -9.65 -2.68 0.82
C ALA A 85 -9.32 -1.51 -0.12
N CYS A 86 -10.32 -0.66 -0.40
CA CYS A 86 -10.20 0.44 -1.35
C CYS A 86 -10.98 1.67 -0.88
N PHE A 87 -10.32 2.82 -0.76
CA PHE A 87 -10.94 4.09 -0.35
C PHE A 87 -12.05 4.54 -1.28
N ARG A 88 -12.02 4.17 -2.57
CA ARG A 88 -13.11 4.47 -3.50
C ARG A 88 -14.44 3.83 -3.06
N ALA A 89 -14.41 2.77 -2.26
CA ALA A 89 -15.62 2.15 -1.72
C ALA A 89 -16.36 3.04 -0.69
N LEU A 90 -15.69 4.08 -0.16
CA LEU A 90 -16.29 5.09 0.70
C LEU A 90 -17.13 6.11 -0.07
N ASN A 91 -16.88 6.28 -1.36
CA ASN A 91 -17.59 7.25 -2.17
C ASN A 91 -19.02 6.74 -2.41
N ARG A 92 -20.02 7.39 -1.82
CA ARG A 92 -21.43 7.01 -1.89
C ARG A 92 -22.34 8.24 -1.95
N GLY A 93 -23.19 8.29 -2.97
CA GLY A 93 -24.11 9.41 -3.16
C GLY A 93 -23.34 10.74 -3.28
N PHE A 94 -23.61 11.66 -2.35
CA PHE A 94 -22.94 12.96 -2.29
C PHE A 94 -21.68 12.98 -1.41
N GLU A 95 -21.38 11.89 -0.70
CA GLU A 95 -20.14 11.77 0.07
C GLU A 95 -19.03 11.19 -0.80
N ALA A 96 -17.92 11.92 -0.96
CA ALA A 96 -16.73 11.46 -1.66
C ALA A 96 -15.47 11.68 -0.79
N PRO A 97 -15.26 10.88 0.27
CA PRO A 97 -14.06 10.99 1.11
C PRO A 97 -12.74 10.86 0.35
N PHE A 98 -12.73 10.05 -0.72
CA PHE A 98 -11.61 9.95 -1.63
C PHE A 98 -11.85 10.84 -2.86
N ASP A 99 -11.05 11.90 -3.02
CA ASP A 99 -11.18 12.79 -4.17
C ASP A 99 -10.51 12.19 -5.42
N GLU A 100 -11.35 11.70 -6.33
CA GLU A 100 -10.90 11.08 -7.58
C GLU A 100 -10.27 12.11 -8.55
N THR A 101 -10.70 13.37 -8.51
CA THR A 101 -10.15 14.42 -9.37
C THR A 101 -8.71 14.73 -8.98
N LEU A 102 -8.44 14.95 -7.69
CA LEU A 102 -7.11 15.22 -7.17
C LEU A 102 -6.17 14.02 -7.30
N TYR A 103 -6.68 12.80 -7.17
CA TYR A 103 -5.92 11.60 -7.51
C TYR A 103 -5.54 11.58 -9.00
N ASN A 104 -6.49 11.84 -9.90
CA ASN A 104 -6.23 11.86 -11.34
C ASN A 104 -5.29 12.99 -11.77
N GLU A 105 -5.31 14.12 -11.07
CA GLU A 105 -4.33 15.19 -11.24
C GLU A 105 -2.94 14.74 -10.79
N HIS A 106 -2.82 14.13 -9.61
CA HIS A 106 -1.57 13.55 -9.11
C HIS A 106 -0.97 12.53 -10.08
N ALA A 107 -1.79 11.63 -10.64
CA ALA A 107 -1.33 10.61 -11.58
C ALA A 107 -0.75 11.18 -12.89
N LYS A 108 -1.02 12.46 -13.19
CA LYS A 108 -0.48 13.17 -14.36
C LYS A 108 0.76 14.00 -14.05
N LEU A 109 1.16 14.12 -12.77
CA LEU A 109 2.34 14.86 -12.36
C LEU A 109 3.61 14.02 -12.60
N GLU A 110 4.72 14.72 -12.86
CA GLU A 110 6.04 14.12 -12.81
C GLU A 110 6.40 13.73 -11.37
N SER A 111 7.24 12.70 -11.19
CA SER A 111 7.56 12.16 -9.84
C SER A 111 8.05 13.20 -8.84
N LYS A 112 8.79 14.23 -9.30
CA LYS A 112 9.27 15.31 -8.43
C LYS A 112 8.13 16.17 -7.85
N ASP A 113 7.03 16.30 -8.58
CA ASP A 113 5.89 17.17 -8.23
C ASP A 113 4.82 16.36 -7.47
N GLN A 114 4.81 15.04 -7.63
CA GLN A 114 3.94 14.10 -6.90
C GLN A 114 4.09 14.20 -5.38
N GLU A 115 5.31 14.42 -4.89
CA GLU A 115 5.62 14.51 -3.45
C GLU A 115 4.85 15.61 -2.70
N THR A 116 4.49 16.68 -3.40
CA THR A 116 3.78 17.84 -2.82
C THR A 116 2.32 17.94 -3.24
N SER A 117 1.83 16.98 -4.02
CA SER A 117 0.45 16.92 -4.46
C SER A 117 -0.52 16.74 -3.28
N GLN A 118 -1.76 17.21 -3.44
CA GLN A 118 -2.78 17.07 -2.39
C GLN A 118 -3.09 15.61 -2.05
N TYR A 119 -3.09 14.73 -3.06
CA TYR A 119 -3.22 13.29 -2.86
C TYR A 119 -2.11 12.75 -1.95
N ARG A 120 -0.84 13.05 -2.27
CA ARG A 120 0.31 12.56 -1.48
C ARG A 120 0.26 13.08 -0.04
N LEU A 121 -0.07 14.35 0.14
CA LEU A 121 -0.25 14.95 1.47
C LEU A 121 -1.37 14.25 2.25
N ALA A 122 -2.51 13.97 1.60
CA ALA A 122 -3.63 13.28 2.23
C ALA A 122 -3.28 11.83 2.62
N MET A 123 -2.61 11.05 1.75
CA MET A 123 -2.23 9.68 2.08
C MET A 123 -1.19 9.63 3.19
N ASN A 124 -0.23 10.57 3.20
CA ASN A 124 0.73 10.72 4.29
C ASN A 124 0.03 10.99 5.63
N GLU A 125 -1.00 11.83 5.60
CA GLU A 125 -1.78 12.14 6.79
C GLU A 125 -2.61 10.95 7.27
N VAL A 126 -3.23 10.17 6.36
CA VAL A 126 -3.90 8.91 6.71
C VAL A 126 -2.91 7.96 7.41
N LEU A 127 -1.73 7.75 6.82
CA LEU A 127 -0.70 6.89 7.40
C LEU A 127 -0.22 7.39 8.77
N ARG A 128 -0.10 8.71 8.95
CA ARG A 128 0.25 9.31 10.24
C ARG A 128 -0.80 8.98 11.29
N ILE A 129 -2.09 9.16 10.98
CA ILE A 129 -3.20 8.86 11.89
C ILE A 129 -3.21 7.37 12.26
N LEU A 130 -3.04 6.46 11.30
CA LEU A 130 -3.02 5.01 11.57
C LEU A 130 -1.87 4.62 12.50
N LYS A 131 -0.69 5.24 12.33
CA LYS A 131 0.47 5.03 13.21
C LYS A 131 0.21 5.56 14.63
N GLU A 132 -0.34 6.76 14.76
CA GLU A 132 -0.64 7.37 16.06
C GLU A 132 -1.69 6.59 16.85
N ARG A 133 -2.61 5.93 16.16
CA ARG A 133 -3.63 5.06 16.75
C ARG A 133 -3.14 3.64 17.04
N ASN A 134 -1.88 3.32 16.71
CA ASN A 134 -1.30 1.98 16.84
C ASN A 134 -2.13 0.87 16.17
N VAL A 135 -2.76 1.16 15.03
CA VAL A 135 -3.66 0.22 14.34
C VAL A 135 -2.98 -1.09 13.97
N PHE A 136 -1.69 -1.01 13.62
CA PHE A 136 -0.88 -2.15 13.19
C PHE A 136 -0.51 -3.12 14.33
N ASP A 137 -0.68 -2.73 15.60
CA ASP A 137 -0.44 -3.61 16.75
C ASP A 137 -1.44 -4.78 16.80
N SER A 138 -2.57 -4.63 16.11
CA SER A 138 -3.55 -5.71 15.93
C SER A 138 -3.04 -6.82 15.01
N LEU A 139 -2.05 -6.57 14.15
CA LEU A 139 -1.54 -7.54 13.17
C LEU A 139 -0.35 -8.31 13.75
N PRO A 140 -0.26 -9.64 13.51
CA PRO A 140 1.00 -10.35 13.73
C PRO A 140 2.03 -9.86 12.71
N THR A 141 3.04 -9.11 13.16
CA THR A 141 4.01 -8.44 12.30
C THR A 141 5.43 -8.90 12.56
N THR A 142 6.30 -8.76 11.55
CA THR A 142 7.74 -8.93 11.72
C THR A 142 8.36 -7.75 12.47
N LYS A 143 9.54 -7.93 13.08
CA LYS A 143 10.27 -6.84 13.76
C LYS A 143 10.65 -5.69 12.83
N ASP A 144 10.84 -6.00 11.55
CA ASP A 144 11.15 -5.06 10.47
C ASP A 144 9.90 -4.63 9.68
N PHE A 145 8.70 -4.76 10.27
CA PHE A 145 7.45 -4.41 9.59
C PHE A 145 7.49 -2.98 9.06
N LYS A 146 7.24 -2.85 7.76
CA LYS A 146 7.30 -1.57 7.08
C LYS A 146 5.92 -1.02 6.80
N ILE A 147 5.79 0.29 6.98
CA ILE A 147 4.62 1.05 6.55
C ILE A 147 5.13 2.00 5.48
N GLU A 148 5.05 1.56 4.23
CA GLU A 148 5.56 2.29 3.08
C GLU A 148 4.46 3.19 2.50
N LYS A 149 4.89 4.32 1.94
CA LYS A 149 4.08 5.14 1.05
C LYS A 149 4.25 4.50 -0.33
N SER A 150 3.19 4.22 -1.09
CA SER A 150 3.47 3.82 -2.47
C SER A 150 3.98 5.03 -3.25
N GLU A 151 5.26 5.00 -3.57
CA GLU A 151 5.78 5.37 -4.88
C GLU A 151 6.83 4.31 -5.17
N PHE A 152 6.45 3.30 -5.96
CA PHE A 152 7.45 2.46 -6.57
C PHE A 152 8.25 3.36 -7.51
N ASP A 153 9.49 3.69 -7.14
CA ASP A 153 10.39 4.44 -8.01
C ASP A 153 10.65 3.59 -9.25
N SER A 154 9.84 3.85 -10.28
CA SER A 154 9.84 3.14 -11.56
C SER A 154 11.20 3.24 -12.26
N LYS A 155 12.11 4.11 -11.79
CA LYS A 155 13.49 4.20 -12.27
C LYS A 155 14.33 2.98 -11.94
N THR A 156 13.90 2.11 -11.02
CA THR A 156 14.56 0.80 -10.80
C THR A 156 14.20 -0.25 -11.87
N LEU A 157 13.23 0.04 -12.75
CA LEU A 157 12.83 -0.83 -13.87
C LEU A 157 13.23 -0.28 -15.25
N ALA A 158 13.95 0.84 -15.33
CA ALA A 158 14.39 1.45 -16.60
C ALA A 158 15.51 0.67 -17.33
N HIS A 159 15.66 -0.62 -17.05
CA HIS A 159 16.39 -1.58 -17.87
C HIS A 159 15.45 -2.73 -18.26
N ARG A 160 14.44 -2.39 -19.08
CA ARG A 160 13.75 -3.35 -19.94
C ARG A 160 14.34 -3.23 -21.35
#